data_AF-A0A6P8D1X7-F1
#
_entry.id   AF-A0A6P8D1X7-F1
#
_cell.length_a   1.000
_cell.length_b   1.000
_cell.length_c   1.000
_cell.angle_alpha   90.00
_cell.angle_beta   90.00
_cell.angle_gamma   90.00
#
_symmetry.space_group_name_H-M   'P 1'
#
loop_
_entity.id
_entity.type
_entity.pdbx_description
1 polymer ?
#
loop_
_entity_poly.entity_id
_entity_poly.type
_entity_poly.pdbx_seq_one_letter_code
_entity_poly.pdbx_strand_id
1 'polypeptide(L)'
;MRSSAMDPLIWHKVAGLCGVAALGLGTYGAHVFRPKNPAYKEVWQTASLYHLVHTAALVAAPLTKRPSIFGGMLTAGIILFSGSCYTAAFLEDRKYSTLAPVGGFLFIGAWASLLF
;
A
#
# COMPACT_ATOMS: atom_id res chain seq x y z
N MET A 1 13.55 13.07 30.05
CA MET A 1 13.73 12.74 28.61
C MET A 1 12.36 12.39 28.03
N ARG A 2 11.69 13.32 27.34
CA ARG A 2 10.48 13.00 26.56
C ARG A 2 10.96 12.11 25.42
N SER A 3 10.62 10.82 25.47
CA SER A 3 10.70 9.97 24.28
C SER A 3 9.98 10.72 23.17
N SER A 4 10.69 11.04 22.09
CA SER A 4 10.15 11.65 20.88
C SER A 4 9.27 10.64 20.16
N ALA A 5 8.16 10.26 20.81
CA ALA A 5 7.10 9.48 20.21
C ALA A 5 6.58 10.31 19.04
N MET A 6 6.67 9.76 17.82
CA MET A 6 6.09 10.41 16.65
C MET A 6 4.63 10.75 16.96
N ASP A 7 4.22 11.97 16.65
CA ASP A 7 2.83 12.39 16.77
C ASP A 7 1.96 11.40 15.96
N PRO A 8 1.03 10.66 16.60
CA PRO A 8 0.16 9.71 15.92
C PRO A 8 -0.57 10.33 14.71
N LEU A 9 -0.79 11.65 14.71
CA LEU A 9 -1.41 12.38 13.60
C LEU A 9 -0.58 12.35 12.30
N ILE A 10 0.72 12.00 12.34
CA ILE A 10 1.53 11.80 11.13
C ILE A 10 0.91 10.75 10.22
N TRP A 11 0.28 9.71 10.79
CA TRP A 11 -0.30 8.62 10.01
C TRP A 11 -1.54 9.05 9.23
N HIS A 12 -2.31 10.06 9.69
CA HIS A 12 -3.38 10.64 8.87
C HIS A 12 -2.84 11.32 7.61
N LYS A 13 -1.68 12.00 7.71
CA LYS A 13 -1.05 12.64 6.54
C LYS A 13 -0.58 11.59 5.53
N VAL A 14 0.04 10.51 6.03
CA VAL A 14 0.46 9.39 5.18
C VAL A 14 -0.75 8.72 4.54
N ALA A 15 -1.80 8.42 5.32
CA ALA A 15 -3.05 7.87 4.80
C ALA A 15 -3.71 8.77 3.75
N GLY A 16 -3.71 10.09 3.94
CA GLY A 16 -4.21 11.05 2.97
C GLY A 16 -3.44 11.00 1.66
N LEU A 17 -2.10 10.99 1.71
CA LEU A 17 -1.25 10.89 0.53
C LEU A 17 -1.47 9.56 -0.22
N CYS A 18 -1.48 8.44 0.52
CA CYS A 18 -1.80 7.14 -0.04
C CYS A 18 -3.21 7.10 -0.63
N GLY A 19 -4.18 7.79 -0.02
CA GLY A 19 -5.57 7.86 -0.50
C GLY A 19 -5.69 8.55 -1.85
N VAL A 20 -5.02 9.70 -2.00
CA VAL A 20 -4.95 10.40 -3.28
C VAL A 20 -4.29 9.50 -4.34
N ALA A 21 -3.19 8.84 -4.01
CA ALA A 21 -2.49 7.96 -4.94
C ALA A 21 -3.32 6.71 -5.30
N ALA A 22 -3.97 6.05 -4.33
CA ALA A 22 -4.77 4.85 -4.52
C ALA A 22 -5.97 5.13 -5.44
N LEU A 23 -6.68 6.24 -5.23
CA LEU A 23 -7.80 6.65 -6.07
C LEU A 23 -7.33 7.10 -7.46
N GLY A 24 -6.24 7.86 -7.55
CA GLY A 24 -5.67 8.30 -8.82
C GLY A 24 -5.22 7.12 -9.70
N LEU A 25 -4.46 6.19 -9.13
CA LEU A 25 -4.01 4.99 -9.84
C LEU A 25 -5.15 4.00 -10.11
N GLY A 26 -6.12 3.90 -9.21
CA GLY A 26 -7.32 3.07 -9.39
C GLY A 26 -8.18 3.54 -10.55
N THR A 27 -8.48 4.85 -10.61
CA THR A 27 -9.26 5.44 -11.71
C THR A 27 -8.49 5.41 -13.03
N TYR A 28 -7.18 5.65 -13.02
CA TYR A 28 -6.32 5.44 -14.19
C TYR A 28 -6.41 3.99 -14.69
N GLY A 29 -6.32 3.01 -13.79
CA GLY A 29 -6.46 1.59 -14.11
C GLY A 29 -7.80 1.22 -14.76
N ALA A 30 -8.89 1.76 -14.23
CA ALA A 30 -10.23 1.47 -14.72
C ALA A 30 -10.48 2.10 -16.10
N HIS A 31 -10.16 3.40 -16.25
CA HIS A 31 -10.60 4.18 -17.39
C HIS A 31 -9.56 4.29 -18.50
N VAL A 32 -8.28 4.48 -18.15
CA VAL A 32 -7.22 4.86 -19.09
C VAL A 32 -6.29 3.70 -19.43
N PHE A 33 -5.92 2.87 -18.44
CA PHE A 33 -4.92 1.82 -18.62
C PHE A 33 -5.41 0.73 -19.57
N ARG A 34 -4.65 0.52 -20.66
CA ARG A 34 -4.91 -0.46 -21.72
C ARG A 34 -3.59 -1.14 -22.12
N PRO A 35 -3.12 -2.14 -21.35
CA PRO A 35 -1.89 -2.86 -21.69
C PRO A 35 -2.06 -3.69 -22.96
N LYS A 36 -0.96 -3.96 -23.65
CA LYS A 36 -0.93 -4.84 -24.83
C LYS A 36 -1.30 -6.27 -24.44
N ASN A 37 -0.77 -6.75 -23.33
CA ASN A 37 -1.17 -8.02 -22.73
C ASN A 37 -2.25 -7.79 -21.65
N PRO A 38 -3.49 -8.28 -21.86
CA PRO A 38 -4.59 -8.11 -20.91
C PRO A 38 -4.32 -8.62 -19.50
N ALA A 39 -3.42 -9.60 -19.31
CA ALA A 39 -3.05 -10.13 -17.99
C ALA A 39 -2.48 -9.03 -17.06
N TYR A 40 -1.83 -8.00 -17.61
CA TYR A 40 -1.32 -6.89 -16.80
C TYR A 40 -2.42 -5.94 -16.30
N LYS A 41 -3.62 -6.00 -16.89
CA LYS A 41 -4.77 -5.28 -16.34
C LYS A 41 -5.21 -5.88 -15.00
N GLU A 42 -5.17 -7.21 -14.88
CA GLU A 42 -5.42 -7.90 -13.61
C GLU A 42 -4.34 -7.59 -12.58
N VAL A 43 -3.06 -7.53 -12.99
CA VAL A 43 -1.96 -7.12 -12.10
C VAL A 43 -2.18 -5.70 -11.57
N TRP A 44 -2.60 -4.76 -12.43
CA TRP A 44 -2.93 -3.38 -12.02
C TRP A 44 -4.13 -3.33 -11.06
N GLN A 45 -5.17 -4.13 -11.31
CA GLN A 45 -6.34 -4.23 -10.45
C GLN A 45 -5.98 -4.77 -9.07
N THR A 46 -5.16 -5.83 -9.00
CA THR A 46 -4.64 -6.36 -7.73
C THR A 46 -3.81 -5.31 -6.99
N ALA A 47 -2.90 -4.61 -7.67
CA ALA A 47 -2.12 -3.53 -7.07
C ALA A 47 -3.03 -2.47 -6.45
N SER A 48 -4.09 -2.07 -7.17
CA SER A 48 -5.06 -1.06 -6.75
C SER A 48 -5.93 -1.50 -5.59
N LEU A 49 -6.40 -2.75 -5.60
CA LEU A 49 -7.18 -3.31 -4.51
C LEU A 49 -6.37 -3.28 -3.20
N TYR A 50 -5.15 -3.82 -3.21
CA TYR A 50 -4.30 -3.84 -2.01
C TYR A 50 -3.90 -2.43 -1.57
N HIS A 51 -3.61 -1.53 -2.51
CA HIS A 51 -3.29 -0.13 -2.20
C HIS A 51 -4.46 0.53 -1.46
N LEU A 52 -5.68 0.42 -1.99
CA LEU A 52 -6.87 1.05 -1.43
C LEU A 52 -7.25 0.46 -0.07
N VAL A 53 -7.28 -0.87 0.06
CA VAL A 53 -7.64 -1.57 1.31
C VAL A 53 -6.66 -1.20 2.43
N HIS A 54 -5.36 -1.24 2.17
CA HIS A 54 -4.37 -0.92 3.20
C HIS A 54 -4.26 0.57 3.48
N THR A 55 -4.60 1.43 2.52
CA THR A 55 -4.76 2.87 2.78
C THR A 55 -5.94 3.13 3.70
N ALA A 56 -7.08 2.48 3.48
CA ALA A 56 -8.24 2.61 4.36
C ALA A 56 -7.92 2.14 5.79
N ALA A 57 -7.18 1.02 5.92
CA ALA A 57 -6.68 0.57 7.22
C ALA A 57 -5.70 1.56 7.86
N LEU A 58 -4.84 2.22 7.07
CA LEU A 58 -3.85 3.19 7.54
C LEU A 58 -4.49 4.41 8.23
N VAL A 59 -5.71 4.79 7.84
CA VAL A 59 -6.49 5.84 8.54
C VAL A 59 -6.69 5.51 10.02
N ALA A 60 -6.85 4.23 10.36
CA ALA A 60 -7.03 3.78 11.75
C ALA A 60 -5.73 3.68 12.54
N ALA A 61 -4.55 3.86 11.93
CA ALA A 61 -3.26 3.67 12.59
C ALA A 61 -3.09 4.49 13.89
N PRO A 62 -3.52 5.77 13.99
CA PRO A 62 -3.41 6.54 15.23
C PRO A 62 -4.20 5.95 16.41
N LEU A 63 -5.22 5.13 16.13
CA LEU A 63 -6.08 4.50 17.14
C LEU A 63 -5.50 3.18 17.68
N THR A 64 -4.44 2.66 17.06
CA THR A 64 -3.82 1.40 17.46
C THR A 64 -2.89 1.58 18.66
N LYS A 65 -2.61 0.50 19.39
CA LYS A 65 -1.67 0.52 20.52
C LYS A 65 -0.24 0.89 20.12
N ARG A 66 0.16 0.55 18.88
CA ARG A 66 1.50 0.83 18.34
C ARG A 66 1.38 1.46 16.93
N PRO A 67 0.98 2.73 16.82
CA PRO A 67 0.70 3.39 15.54
C PRO A 67 1.86 3.31 14.57
N SER A 68 3.09 3.50 15.05
CA SER A 68 4.27 3.49 14.18
C SER A 68 4.61 2.13 13.58
N ILE A 69 4.31 1.04 14.29
CA ILE A 69 4.52 -0.31 13.77
C ILE A 69 3.46 -0.63 12.73
N PHE A 70 2.18 -0.49 13.11
CA PHE A 70 1.07 -0.78 12.23
C PHE A 70 1.10 0.09 10.96
N GLY A 71 1.20 1.41 11.13
CA GLY A 71 1.23 2.35 10.01
C GLY A 71 2.48 2.22 9.15
N GLY A 72 3.64 1.97 9.77
CA GLY A 72 4.90 1.81 9.05
C GLY A 72 4.90 0.56 8.17
N MET A 73 4.43 -0.57 8.70
CA MET A 73 4.33 -1.83 7.96
C MET A 73 3.29 -1.75 6.84
N LEU A 74 2.13 -1.11 7.06
CA LEU A 74 1.16 -0.88 5.98
C LEU A 74 1.73 0.01 4.87
N THR A 75 2.40 1.11 5.23
CA THR A 75 2.97 2.05 4.25
C THR A 75 4.08 1.38 3.42
N ALA A 76 5.01 0.69 4.09
CA ALA A 76 6.06 -0.06 3.41
C ALA A 76 5.47 -1.19 2.55
N GLY A 77 4.43 -1.88 3.04
CA GLY A 77 3.68 -2.87 2.28
C GLY A 77 3.05 -2.30 1.01
N ILE A 78 2.41 -1.11 1.07
CA ILE A 78 1.84 -0.43 -0.10
C ILE A 78 2.93 -0.15 -1.14
N ILE A 79 4.07 0.40 -0.72
CA ILE A 79 5.16 0.73 -1.63
C ILE A 79 5.73 -0.53 -2.29
N LEU A 80 6.03 -1.56 -1.50
CA LEU A 80 6.70 -2.77 -1.99
C LEU A 80 5.77 -3.73 -2.72
N PHE A 81 4.52 -3.87 -2.29
CA PHE A 81 3.52 -4.71 -2.95
C PHE A 81 2.86 -3.98 -4.10
N SER A 82 2.10 -2.92 -3.81
CA SER A 82 1.31 -2.23 -4.83
C SER A 82 2.21 -1.48 -5.81
N GLY A 83 3.24 -0.78 -5.34
CA GLY A 83 4.17 -0.08 -6.23
C GLY A 83 4.89 -1.00 -7.22
N SER A 84 5.35 -2.17 -6.76
CA SER A 84 6.02 -3.16 -7.62
C SER A 84 5.05 -3.81 -8.62
N CYS A 85 3.80 -4.07 -8.22
CA CYS A 85 2.77 -4.57 -9.12
C CYS A 85 2.34 -3.51 -10.16
N TYR A 86 2.20 -2.24 -9.76
CA TYR A 86 1.91 -1.14 -10.70
C TYR A 86 3.02 -0.97 -11.73
N THR A 87 4.29 -1.00 -11.32
CA THR A 87 5.44 -0.90 -12.23
C THR A 87 5.51 -2.10 -13.18
N ALA A 88 5.31 -3.32 -12.67
CA ALA A 88 5.25 -4.52 -13.50
C ALA A 88 4.09 -4.48 -14.51
N ALA A 89 2.92 -3.98 -14.11
CA ALA A 89 1.78 -3.81 -15.00
C ALA A 89 2.07 -2.75 -16.07
N PHE A 90 2.62 -1.60 -15.69
CA PHE A 90 2.90 -0.50 -16.59
C PHE A 90 3.97 -0.85 -17.64
N LEU A 91 5.04 -1.53 -17.22
CA LEU A 91 6.13 -1.96 -18.09
C LEU A 91 5.86 -3.28 -18.80
N GLU A 92 4.76 -3.96 -18.46
CA GLU A 92 4.40 -5.28 -18.94
C GLU A 92 5.52 -6.32 -18.73
N ASP A 93 6.22 -6.25 -17.59
CA ASP A 93 7.30 -7.16 -17.20
C ASP A 93 7.20 -7.57 -15.71
N ARG A 94 7.03 -8.87 -15.48
CA ARG A 94 6.89 -9.47 -14.13
C ARG A 94 8.14 -9.36 -13.26
N LYS A 95 9.33 -9.09 -13.82
CA LYS A 95 10.56 -8.93 -13.03
C LYS A 95 10.45 -7.82 -12.00
N TYR A 96 9.66 -6.79 -12.29
CA TYR A 96 9.43 -5.68 -11.36
C TYR A 96 8.56 -6.06 -10.16
N SER A 97 7.80 -7.17 -10.20
CA SER A 97 6.99 -7.66 -9.07
C SER A 97 7.78 -8.49 -8.05
N THR A 98 9.10 -8.60 -8.17
CA THR A 98 9.94 -9.40 -7.25
C THR A 98 9.88 -8.94 -5.80
N LEU A 99 9.56 -7.67 -5.56
CA LEU A 99 9.38 -7.10 -4.22
C LEU A 99 7.99 -7.34 -3.63
N ALA A 100 7.02 -7.78 -4.43
CA ALA A 100 5.65 -7.96 -3.96
C ALA A 100 5.51 -8.94 -2.78
N PRO A 101 6.18 -10.11 -2.75
CA PRO A 101 6.10 -11.01 -1.60
C PRO A 101 6.54 -10.36 -0.28
N VAL A 102 7.60 -9.53 -0.31
CA VAL A 102 8.06 -8.78 0.87
C VAL A 102 6.99 -7.81 1.36
N GLY A 103 6.36 -7.08 0.44
CA GLY A 103 5.23 -6.21 0.77
C GLY A 103 4.03 -6.96 1.35
N GLY A 104 3.74 -8.16 0.83
CA GLY A 104 2.71 -9.05 1.37
C GLY A 104 2.98 -9.48 2.82
N PHE A 105 4.23 -9.87 3.13
CA PHE A 105 4.62 -10.18 4.50
C PHE A 105 4.54 -8.98 5.44
N LEU A 106 4.83 -7.77 4.95
CA LEU A 106 4.64 -6.54 5.74
C LEU A 106 3.16 -6.29 6.04
N PHE A 107 2.25 -6.51 5.09
CA PHE A 107 0.82 -6.45 5.37
C PHE A 107 0.39 -7.46 6.43
N ILE A 108 0.84 -8.72 6.30
CA ILE A 108 0.56 -9.77 7.31
C ILE A 108 1.06 -9.33 8.68
N GLY A 109 2.31 -8.87 8.77
CA GLY A 109 2.90 -8.42 10.03
C GLY A 109 2.23 -7.17 10.59
N ALA A 110 1.75 -6.25 9.75
CA ALA A 110 0.96 -5.09 10.19
C ALA A 110 -0.31 -5.57 10.91
N TRP A 111 -1.10 -6.44 10.27
CA TRP A 111 -2.30 -7.01 10.90
C TRP A 111 -1.99 -7.81 12.16
N ALA A 112 -0.94 -8.64 12.13
CA ALA A 112 -0.50 -9.40 13.29
C ALA A 112 -0.06 -8.49 14.46
N SER A 113 0.49 -7.31 14.18
CA SER A 113 0.88 -6.35 15.22
C SER A 113 -0.29 -5.85 16.05
N LEU A 114 -1.53 -5.94 15.56
CA LEU A 114 -2.73 -5.58 16.31
C LEU A 114 -3.08 -6.57 17.43
N LEU A 115 -2.47 -7.77 17.44
CA LEU A 115 -2.69 -8.78 18.47
C LEU A 115 -2.00 -8.43 19.82
N PHE A 116 -1.12 -7.42 19.88
CA PHE A 116 -0.23 -7.14 21.02
C PHE A 116 -0.06 -5.65 21.34
#